data_AF-A0A9P7SWK2-F1
#
_entry.id   AF-A0A9P7SWK2-F1
#
_cell.length_a   1.000
_cell.length_b   1.000
_cell.length_c   1.000
_cell.angle_alpha   90.00
_cell.angle_beta   90.00
_cell.angle_gamma   90.00
#
_symmetry.space_group_name_H-M   'P 1'
#
loop_
_entity.id
_entity.type
_entity.pdbx_description
1 polymer ?
#
loop_
_entity_poly.entity_id
_entity_poly.type
_entity_poly.pdbx_seq_one_letter_code
_entity_poly.pdbx_strand_id
1 'polypeptide(L)'
;MHRLIPFFIWLSYVSASLKDLASCDPLRKDMHCPPDPAFAGKTSFDFTSSSWDDTRFGDFWTVDNSTAQDKKRLDFGTDGKGLAMGMFQTGDAPTLVSNKYLLFGKVSVTMQAAKGTGLITAMVLKSDSGDEIDW
;
A
#
# COMPACT_ATOMS: atom_id res chain seq x y z
N MET A 1 -19.39 27.76 41.21
CA MET A 1 -18.14 27.02 40.93
C MET A 1 -18.33 26.21 39.66
N HIS A 2 -17.80 26.65 38.52
CA HIS A 2 -17.82 25.90 37.26
C HIS A 2 -16.38 25.51 36.93
N ARG A 3 -16.07 24.21 36.98
CA ARG A 3 -14.78 23.66 36.56
C ARG A 3 -14.85 23.39 35.06
N LEU A 4 -14.08 24.16 34.29
CA LEU A 4 -13.79 23.86 32.90
C LEU A 4 -12.81 22.66 32.85
N ILE A 5 -13.20 21.59 32.18
CA ILE A 5 -12.36 20.43 31.91
C ILE A 5 -11.67 20.68 30.57
N PRO A 6 -10.32 20.73 30.50
CA PRO A 6 -9.64 20.91 29.23
C PRO A 6 -9.69 19.59 28.45
N PHE A 7 -10.31 19.63 27.27
CA PHE A 7 -10.29 18.53 26.32
C PHE A 7 -8.90 18.51 25.66
N PHE A 8 -8.00 17.64 26.13
CA PHE A 8 -6.74 17.38 25.44
C PHE A 8 -7.03 16.53 24.20
N ILE A 9 -7.11 17.18 23.04
CA ILE A 9 -7.11 16.48 21.75
C ILE A 9 -5.68 15.98 21.52
N TRP A 10 -5.47 14.69 21.75
CA TRP A 10 -4.26 14.00 21.26
C TRP A 10 -4.37 13.90 19.74
N LEU A 11 -3.64 14.75 19.01
CA LEU A 11 -3.37 14.51 17.59
C LEU A 11 -2.39 13.33 17.51
N SER A 12 -2.91 12.14 17.29
CA SER A 12 -2.12 10.99 16.86
C SER A 12 -1.65 11.27 15.43
N TYR A 13 -0.41 11.73 15.27
CA TYR A 13 0.23 11.79 13.95
C TYR A 13 0.49 10.36 13.51
N VAL A 14 -0.40 9.82 12.66
CA VAL A 14 -0.12 8.58 11.93
C VAL A 14 0.87 8.94 10.83
N SER A 15 2.16 8.78 11.11
CA SER A 15 3.17 8.77 10.06
C SER A 15 3.03 7.46 9.29
N ALA A 16 2.54 7.52 8.06
CA ALA A 16 2.64 6.40 7.13
C ALA A 16 4.13 6.20 6.79
N SER A 17 4.81 5.32 7.54
CA SER A 17 6.20 4.95 7.31
C SER A 17 6.22 3.61 6.60
N LEU A 18 6.85 3.53 5.43
CA LEU A 18 7.06 2.24 4.75
C LEU A 18 7.94 1.26 5.54
N LYS A 19 8.56 1.68 6.66
CA LYS A 19 9.23 0.74 7.57
C LYS A 19 8.27 -0.29 8.16
N ASP A 20 6.99 0.06 8.29
CA ASP A 20 5.96 -0.80 8.90
C ASP A 20 5.42 -1.88 7.93
N LEU A 21 5.83 -1.85 6.65
CA LEU A 21 5.48 -2.92 5.70
C LEU A 21 6.34 -4.18 5.93
N ALA A 22 7.61 -4.01 6.28
CA ALA A 22 8.52 -5.11 6.54
C ALA A 22 8.33 -5.57 8.00
N SER A 23 7.62 -6.68 8.18
CA SER A 23 7.41 -7.26 9.52
C SER A 23 8.72 -7.78 10.16
N CYS A 24 9.77 -7.94 9.35
CA CYS A 24 11.05 -8.51 9.76
C CYS A 24 12.23 -7.87 9.03
N ASP A 25 12.95 -6.95 9.68
CA ASP A 25 14.26 -6.44 9.26
C ASP A 25 15.41 -7.47 9.42
N PRO A 26 15.99 -8.01 8.32
CA PRO A 26 17.06 -9.00 8.36
C PRO A 26 18.43 -8.40 8.76
N LEU A 27 18.58 -7.08 8.86
CA LEU A 27 19.81 -6.45 9.35
C LEU A 27 19.92 -6.46 10.88
N ARG A 28 18.81 -6.72 11.57
CA ARG A 28 18.77 -6.85 13.03
C ARG A 28 19.33 -8.19 13.47
N LYS A 29 20.41 -8.13 14.26
CA LYS A 29 21.12 -9.31 14.79
C LYS A 29 20.24 -10.21 15.67
N ASP A 30 19.25 -9.64 16.34
CA ASP A 30 18.35 -10.35 17.25
C ASP A 30 17.13 -10.97 16.53
N MET A 31 17.01 -10.77 15.22
CA MET A 31 15.85 -11.15 14.46
C MET A 31 16.17 -12.22 13.42
N HIS A 32 15.30 -13.24 13.34
CA HIS A 32 15.42 -14.33 12.38
C HIS A 32 14.23 -14.25 11.43
N CYS A 33 14.47 -13.76 10.22
CA CYS A 33 13.43 -13.60 9.22
C CYS A 33 13.23 -14.90 8.43
N PRO A 34 11.98 -15.33 8.22
CA PRO A 34 11.71 -16.40 7.26
C PRO A 34 12.08 -15.93 5.85
N PRO A 35 12.40 -16.85 4.92
CA PRO A 35 12.61 -16.48 3.53
C PRO A 35 11.35 -15.88 2.92
N ASP A 36 11.52 -14.82 2.13
CA ASP A 36 10.43 -14.18 1.42
C ASP A 36 9.91 -15.03 0.24
N PRO A 37 8.58 -15.15 0.08
CA PRO A 37 8.02 -15.79 -1.11
C PRO A 37 8.37 -15.00 -2.37
N ALA A 38 9.15 -15.58 -3.28
CA ALA A 38 9.46 -14.97 -4.57
C ALA A 38 8.44 -15.36 -5.66
N PHE A 39 8.33 -14.55 -6.72
CA PHE A 39 7.71 -15.00 -7.97
C PHE A 39 8.78 -15.22 -9.05
N ALA A 40 8.95 -16.47 -9.48
CA ALA A 40 10.03 -16.86 -10.41
C ALA A 40 9.59 -16.80 -11.89
N GLY A 41 9.11 -15.65 -12.36
CA GLY A 41 8.63 -15.52 -13.74
C GLY A 41 8.11 -14.13 -14.10
N LYS A 42 7.23 -14.10 -15.12
CA LYS A 42 6.54 -12.88 -15.54
C LYS A 42 5.13 -12.88 -14.97
N THR A 43 4.76 -11.78 -14.33
CA THR A 43 3.38 -11.52 -13.90
C THR A 43 2.93 -10.19 -14.47
N SER A 44 1.63 -10.07 -14.76
CA SER A 44 1.01 -8.85 -15.29
C SER A 44 -0.42 -8.78 -14.79
N PHE A 45 -0.85 -7.59 -14.43
CA PHE A 45 -2.20 -7.29 -13.97
C PHE A 45 -2.78 -6.20 -14.86
N ASP A 46 -3.89 -6.51 -15.53
CA ASP A 46 -4.66 -5.52 -16.27
C ASP A 46 -5.79 -5.02 -15.37
N PHE A 47 -5.58 -3.85 -14.78
CA PHE A 47 -6.56 -3.27 -13.87
C PHE A 47 -7.82 -2.76 -14.55
N THR A 48 -7.87 -2.69 -15.89
CA THR A 48 -9.04 -2.19 -16.63
C THR A 48 -10.20 -3.18 -16.66
N SER A 49 -9.92 -4.46 -16.38
CA SER A 49 -10.90 -5.56 -16.38
C SER A 49 -10.91 -6.39 -15.09
N SER A 50 -10.04 -6.08 -14.13
CA SER A 50 -9.98 -6.76 -12.84
C SER A 50 -11.11 -6.33 -11.89
N SER A 51 -11.37 -7.14 -10.86
CA SER A 51 -12.31 -6.82 -9.79
C SER A 51 -11.88 -7.43 -8.47
N TRP A 52 -12.60 -7.11 -7.39
CA TRP A 52 -12.39 -7.75 -6.09
C TRP A 52 -12.61 -9.28 -6.09
N ASP A 53 -13.37 -9.79 -7.05
CA ASP A 53 -13.67 -11.23 -7.17
C ASP A 53 -12.64 -11.96 -8.06
N ASP A 54 -11.64 -11.25 -8.60
CA ASP A 54 -10.52 -11.86 -9.32
C ASP A 54 -9.62 -12.62 -8.34
N THR A 55 -9.60 -13.94 -8.44
CA THR A 55 -8.78 -14.80 -7.59
C THR A 55 -7.29 -14.50 -7.74
N ARG A 56 -6.83 -14.08 -8.93
CA ARG A 56 -5.43 -13.72 -9.15
C ARG A 56 -5.05 -12.44 -8.44
N PHE A 57 -6.00 -11.54 -8.22
CA PHE A 57 -5.77 -10.30 -7.49
C PHE A 57 -5.41 -10.63 -6.04
N GLY A 58 -6.24 -11.40 -5.33
CA GLY A 58 -5.99 -11.77 -3.93
C GLY A 58 -4.76 -12.67 -3.72
N ASP A 59 -4.41 -13.50 -4.71
CA ASP A 59 -3.22 -14.35 -4.64
C ASP A 59 -1.90 -13.56 -4.68
N PHE A 60 -1.91 -12.39 -5.31
CA PHE A 60 -0.71 -11.60 -5.54
C PHE A 60 -0.68 -10.29 -4.76
N TRP A 61 -1.82 -9.68 -4.51
CA TRP A 61 -1.92 -8.38 -3.85
C TRP A 61 -2.60 -8.51 -2.49
N THR A 62 -2.16 -7.67 -1.57
CA THR A 62 -2.86 -7.36 -0.33
C THR A 62 -3.13 -5.86 -0.26
N VAL A 63 -4.14 -5.50 0.52
CA VAL A 63 -4.48 -4.11 0.81
C VAL A 63 -4.34 -3.86 2.31
N ASP A 64 -4.11 -2.60 2.67
CA ASP A 64 -4.16 -2.22 4.08
C ASP A 64 -5.56 -2.51 4.66
N ASN A 65 -5.63 -2.77 5.97
CA ASN A 65 -6.87 -3.14 6.64
C ASN A 65 -7.98 -2.09 6.46
N SER A 66 -7.60 -0.81 6.39
CA SER A 66 -8.56 0.28 6.27
C SER A 66 -9.21 0.30 4.88
N THR A 67 -8.46 -0.02 3.83
CA THR A 67 -8.95 -0.26 2.46
C THR A 67 -9.77 -1.54 2.36
N ALA A 68 -9.40 -2.62 3.08
CA ALA A 68 -10.18 -3.86 3.09
C ALA A 68 -11.60 -3.66 3.66
N GLN A 69 -11.75 -2.80 4.68
CA GLN A 69 -13.04 -2.47 5.30
C GLN A 69 -13.85 -1.46 4.48
N ASP A 70 -13.18 -0.59 3.72
CA ASP A 70 -13.82 0.41 2.87
C ASP A 70 -13.31 0.33 1.44
N LYS A 71 -13.90 -0.59 0.67
CA LYS A 71 -13.53 -0.88 -0.72
C LYS A 71 -13.61 0.33 -1.65
N LYS A 72 -14.30 1.42 -1.28
CA LYS A 72 -14.31 2.66 -2.08
C LYS A 72 -12.92 3.30 -2.22
N ARG A 73 -12.00 2.95 -1.31
CA ARG A 73 -10.60 3.40 -1.32
C ARG A 73 -9.77 2.70 -2.40
N LEU A 74 -10.23 1.57 -2.90
CA LEU A 74 -9.64 0.83 -4.00
C LEU A 74 -10.75 0.42 -4.99
N ASP A 75 -11.03 1.32 -5.92
CA ASP A 75 -12.18 1.25 -6.82
C ASP A 75 -11.79 0.69 -8.19
N PHE A 76 -12.45 -0.39 -8.60
CA PHE A 76 -12.32 -1.00 -9.93
C PHE A 76 -13.37 -0.47 -10.93
N GLY A 77 -14.41 0.23 -10.46
CA GLY A 77 -15.51 0.77 -11.25
C GLY A 77 -15.17 2.06 -12.00
N THR A 78 -14.02 2.11 -12.67
CA THR A 78 -13.44 3.35 -13.22
C THR A 78 -13.71 3.57 -14.71
N ASP A 79 -14.73 2.91 -15.27
CA ASP A 79 -15.04 2.92 -16.70
C ASP A 79 -13.84 2.54 -17.59
N GLY A 80 -13.07 1.54 -17.16
CA GLY A 80 -11.92 1.01 -17.91
C GLY A 80 -10.63 1.81 -17.76
N LYS A 81 -10.55 2.76 -16.81
CA LYS A 81 -9.32 3.52 -16.52
C LYS A 81 -8.34 2.80 -15.59
N GLY A 82 -8.67 1.58 -15.18
CA GLY A 82 -7.84 0.79 -14.27
C GLY A 82 -8.35 0.83 -12.84
N LEU A 83 -7.43 0.72 -11.89
CA LEU A 83 -7.72 0.74 -10.46
C LEU A 83 -7.49 2.12 -9.90
N ALA A 84 -8.49 2.69 -9.21
CA ALA A 84 -8.38 3.99 -8.57
C ALA A 84 -8.12 3.84 -7.06
N MET A 85 -7.15 4.60 -6.55
CA MET A 85 -6.85 4.70 -5.12
C MET A 85 -7.38 6.04 -4.60
N GLY A 86 -8.38 6.00 -3.72
CA GLY A 86 -9.12 7.18 -3.28
C GLY A 86 -8.83 7.57 -1.84
N MET A 87 -8.59 8.87 -1.62
CA MET A 87 -8.52 9.48 -0.29
C MET A 87 -9.73 10.41 -0.09
N PHE A 88 -10.58 10.10 0.88
CA PHE A 88 -11.86 10.80 1.11
C PHE A 88 -11.87 11.61 2.40
N GLN A 89 -10.97 11.29 3.33
CA GLN A 89 -10.81 12.00 4.59
C GLN A 89 -9.34 11.99 5.03
N THR A 90 -9.01 12.85 6.00
CA THR A 90 -7.69 12.87 6.62
C THR A 90 -7.34 11.50 7.21
N GLY A 91 -6.12 11.03 6.96
CA GLY A 91 -5.63 9.74 7.41
C GLY A 91 -5.88 8.59 6.44
N ASP A 92 -6.62 8.81 5.35
CA ASP A 92 -6.70 7.82 4.26
C ASP A 92 -5.34 7.69 3.60
N ALA A 93 -4.81 6.47 3.53
CA ALA A 93 -3.56 6.13 2.86
C ALA A 93 -3.72 4.75 2.19
N PRO A 94 -4.60 4.64 1.18
CA PRO A 94 -4.85 3.36 0.52
C PRO A 94 -3.53 2.82 -0.04
N THR A 95 -3.20 1.58 0.32
CA THR A 95 -1.93 0.96 -0.05
C THR A 95 -2.20 -0.43 -0.63
N LEU A 96 -1.66 -0.69 -1.82
CA LEU A 96 -1.70 -1.99 -2.50
C LEU A 96 -0.28 -2.57 -2.52
N VAL A 97 -0.10 -3.75 -1.93
CA VAL A 97 1.23 -4.35 -1.71
C VAL A 97 1.26 -5.75 -2.32
N SER A 98 2.34 -6.12 -2.98
CA SER A 98 2.51 -7.48 -3.48
C SER A 98 2.85 -8.45 -2.34
N ASN A 99 2.23 -9.62 -2.34
CA ASN A 99 2.51 -10.73 -1.42
C ASN A 99 3.81 -11.48 -1.75
N LYS A 100 4.47 -11.11 -2.86
CA LYS A 100 5.64 -11.81 -3.39
C LYS A 100 6.75 -10.83 -3.76
N TYR A 101 7.98 -11.28 -3.60
CA TYR A 101 9.18 -10.50 -3.83
C TYR A 101 9.79 -10.77 -5.20
N LEU A 102 10.57 -9.78 -5.63
CA LEU A 102 11.32 -9.69 -6.87
C LEU A 102 12.78 -9.45 -6.48
N LEU A 103 13.71 -10.22 -7.04
CA LEU A 103 15.14 -9.93 -6.95
C LEU A 103 15.70 -9.79 -8.36
N PHE A 104 15.98 -8.54 -8.75
CA PHE A 104 16.32 -8.11 -10.11
C PHE A 104 15.23 -8.36 -11.16
N GLY A 105 15.18 -7.51 -12.17
CA GLY A 105 14.25 -7.67 -13.29
C GLY A 105 13.74 -6.34 -13.80
N LYS A 106 12.48 -6.32 -14.22
CA LYS A 106 11.83 -5.11 -14.72
C LYS A 106 10.44 -4.99 -14.13
N VAL A 107 10.15 -3.82 -13.57
CA VAL A 107 8.81 -3.40 -13.20
C VAL A 107 8.39 -2.28 -14.15
N SER A 108 7.16 -2.37 -14.66
CA SER A 108 6.57 -1.37 -15.54
C SER A 108 5.17 -1.10 -15.04
N VAL A 109 4.86 0.17 -14.79
CA VAL A 109 3.57 0.60 -14.27
C VAL A 109 3.05 1.73 -15.15
N THR A 110 1.80 1.62 -15.59
CA THR A 110 1.06 2.73 -16.19
C THR A 110 0.17 3.32 -15.12
N MET A 111 0.46 4.55 -14.69
CA MET A 111 -0.21 5.18 -13.56
C MET A 111 -0.56 6.64 -13.89
N GLN A 112 -1.71 7.09 -13.40
CA GLN A 112 -2.09 8.51 -13.37
C GLN A 112 -2.01 9.01 -11.92
N ALA A 113 -1.18 10.02 -11.68
CA ALA A 113 -1.06 10.63 -10.36
C ALA A 113 -2.37 11.30 -9.91
N ALA A 114 -2.63 11.23 -8.61
CA ALA A 114 -3.79 11.86 -7.99
C ALA A 114 -3.75 13.38 -8.16
N LYS A 115 -4.92 13.98 -8.39
CA LYS A 115 -5.06 15.44 -8.48
C LYS A 115 -5.47 16.00 -7.12
N GLY A 116 -4.66 16.89 -6.57
CA GLY A 116 -4.98 17.61 -5.34
C GLY A 116 -3.72 18.17 -4.69
N THR A 117 -3.86 19.28 -3.96
CA THR A 117 -2.71 19.85 -3.25
C THR A 117 -2.36 18.95 -2.07
N GLY A 118 -1.09 18.55 -1.98
CA GLY A 118 -0.59 17.71 -0.90
C GLY A 118 -0.95 16.22 -1.00
N LEU A 119 -1.62 15.79 -2.09
CA LEU A 119 -1.79 14.37 -2.36
C LEU A 119 -0.53 13.81 -3.01
N ILE A 120 -0.07 12.67 -2.51
CA ILE A 120 1.09 11.96 -3.03
C ILE A 120 0.59 10.65 -3.65
N THR A 121 1.05 10.38 -4.87
CA THR A 121 0.93 9.06 -5.49
C THR A 121 2.32 8.49 -5.57
N ALA A 122 2.53 7.32 -4.99
CA ALA A 122 3.84 6.68 -4.92
C ALA A 122 3.78 5.27 -5.50
N MET A 123 4.83 4.91 -6.24
CA MET A 123 5.11 3.51 -6.59
C MET A 123 6.47 3.16 -6.01
N VAL A 124 6.50 2.15 -5.13
CA VAL A 124 7.70 1.84 -4.36
C VAL A 124 8.08 0.37 -4.49
N LEU A 125 9.34 0.12 -4.80
CA LEU A 125 10.01 -1.17 -4.63
C LEU A 125 10.80 -1.11 -3.33
N LYS A 126 10.50 -1.99 -2.39
CA LYS A 126 11.13 -1.98 -1.07
C LYS A 126 11.48 -3.38 -0.62
N SER A 127 12.70 -3.58 -0.11
CA SER A 127 13.11 -4.82 0.56
C SER A 127 12.90 -4.73 2.07
N ASP A 128 12.96 -5.89 2.73
CA ASP A 128 12.85 -5.98 4.19
C ASP A 128 14.08 -5.40 4.91
N SER A 129 15.24 -5.33 4.25
CA SER A 129 16.43 -4.59 4.73
C SER A 129 16.31 -3.07 4.60
N GLY A 130 15.25 -2.58 3.96
CA GLY A 130 15.00 -1.16 3.75
C GLY A 130 15.65 -0.56 2.50
N ASP A 131 16.14 -1.38 1.57
CA ASP A 131 16.54 -0.90 0.24
C ASP A 131 15.29 -0.46 -0.53
N GLU A 132 15.35 0.67 -1.24
CA GLU A 132 14.17 1.30 -1.83
C GLU A 132 14.45 1.93 -3.19
N ILE A 133 13.48 1.82 -4.11
CA ILE A 133 13.40 2.56 -5.37
C ILE A 133 11.96 3.05 -5.52
N ASP A 134 11.76 4.35 -5.60
CA ASP A 134 10.45 4.99 -5.62
C ASP A 134 10.26 6.00 -6.76
N TRP A 135 9.00 6.30 -7.05
CA TRP A 135 8.51 7.32 -7.98
C TRP A 135 7.34 8.09 -7.37
#